data_AF-N9NDD6-F1
#
_entry.id   AF-N9NDD6-F1
#
_cell.length_a   1.000
_cell.length_b   1.000
_cell.length_c   1.000
_cell.angle_alpha   90.00
_cell.angle_beta   90.00
_cell.angle_gamma   90.00
#
_symmetry.space_group_name_H-M   'P 1'
#
loop_
_entity.id
_entity.type
_entity.pdbx_description
1 polymer ?
#
loop_
_entity_poly.entity_id
_entity_poly.type
_entity_poly.pdbx_seq_one_letter_code
_entity_poly.pdbx_strand_id
1 'polypeptide(L)'
;MEQTAIEKISQLAIAAQGNMPIKVDRAASIAIIPDDFNVHSLENFNQHRDRFRGRFSTSAIAAFIEYVQDRKVKGIKSFISTKNGLSAETIFNIGDETSPGHGDDNALLSLEKTPEFEALISIDGSRFSQQDFIDWLDDWADFVKPHDDNGQVAFEKALRAIRNVKIGRSRDVDSDVRDMGHKLSVTESVEAEGVTTGLPEYFILTTESYKGLPVEEIKISFRISTKDDVPTFVLRFVGRDAHNQLRADQFTEILESELADLGSFYQGSYQA
;
A
#
# COMPACT_ATOMS: atom_id res chain seq x y z
N MET A 1 -53.96 23.70 -23.82
CA MET A 1 -54.78 24.40 -22.80
C MET A 1 -55.34 23.43 -21.77
N GLU A 2 -56.01 22.34 -22.17
CA GLU A 2 -56.52 21.37 -21.19
C GLU A 2 -55.44 20.60 -20.43
N GLN A 3 -54.38 20.14 -21.10
CA GLN A 3 -53.29 19.39 -20.47
C GLN A 3 -52.59 20.19 -19.35
N THR A 4 -52.38 21.49 -19.59
CA THR A 4 -51.78 22.44 -18.63
C THR A 4 -52.70 22.76 -17.44
N ALA A 5 -54.01 22.72 -17.64
CA ALA A 5 -54.99 22.87 -16.56
C ALA A 5 -55.08 21.59 -15.71
N ILE A 6 -55.03 20.42 -16.35
CA ILE A 6 -55.00 19.11 -15.68
C ILE A 6 -53.74 18.96 -14.81
N GLU A 7 -52.57 19.38 -15.32
CA GLU A 7 -51.32 19.41 -14.55
C GLU A 7 -51.41 20.28 -13.29
N LYS A 8 -51.94 21.51 -13.42
CA LYS A 8 -52.13 22.42 -12.28
C LYS A 8 -53.14 21.90 -11.27
N ILE A 9 -54.22 21.26 -11.72
CA ILE A 9 -55.21 20.63 -10.84
C ILE A 9 -54.59 19.43 -10.10
N SER A 10 -53.76 18.63 -10.77
CA SER A 10 -53.02 17.53 -10.16
C SER A 10 -52.06 18.03 -9.07
N GLN A 11 -51.26 19.07 -9.37
CA GLN A 11 -50.37 19.71 -8.39
C GLN A 11 -51.14 20.29 -7.20
N LEU A 12 -52.25 20.98 -7.43
CA LEU A 12 -53.09 21.50 -6.34
C LEU A 12 -53.70 20.39 -5.48
N ALA A 13 -54.12 19.26 -6.07
CA ALA A 13 -54.66 18.13 -5.34
C ALA A 13 -53.60 17.45 -4.44
N ILE A 14 -52.36 17.34 -4.93
CA ILE A 14 -51.22 16.79 -4.17
C ILE A 14 -50.82 17.75 -3.04
N ALA A 15 -50.77 19.06 -3.29
CA ALA A 15 -50.48 20.06 -2.27
C ALA A 15 -51.60 20.16 -1.20
N ALA A 16 -52.87 20.01 -1.60
CA ALA A 16 -54.03 20.07 -0.71
C ALA A 16 -54.21 18.81 0.17
N GLN A 17 -53.56 17.69 -0.15
CA GLN A 17 -53.59 16.49 0.69
C GLN A 17 -53.01 16.73 2.09
N GLY A 18 -52.27 17.82 2.33
CA GLY A 18 -51.87 18.34 3.65
C GLY A 18 -50.82 17.49 4.39
N ASN A 19 -50.89 16.17 4.21
CA ASN A 19 -49.93 15.18 4.61
C ASN A 19 -49.35 14.56 3.34
N MET A 20 -48.37 15.22 2.73
CA MET A 20 -47.39 14.43 2.00
C MET A 20 -46.82 13.39 2.98
N PRO A 21 -46.68 12.11 2.60
CA PRO A 21 -46.22 11.05 3.49
C PRO A 21 -44.71 11.15 3.77
N ILE A 22 -44.24 12.36 4.10
CA ILE A 22 -42.85 12.66 4.36
C ILE A 22 -42.73 12.83 5.87
N LYS A 23 -42.33 11.74 6.52
CA LYS A 23 -41.94 11.76 7.93
C LYS A 23 -40.49 12.20 7.99
N VAL A 24 -40.26 13.44 8.38
CA VAL A 24 -38.91 13.98 8.60
C VAL A 24 -38.83 14.47 10.02
N ASP A 25 -37.66 14.30 10.63
CA ASP A 25 -37.38 14.85 11.93
C ASP A 25 -37.55 16.37 11.91
N ARG A 26 -38.05 16.93 13.02
CA ARG A 26 -38.26 18.37 13.16
C ARG A 26 -36.99 19.20 13.02
N ALA A 27 -35.82 18.56 13.16
CA ALA A 27 -34.52 19.19 13.03
C ALA A 27 -34.00 19.24 11.58
N ALA A 28 -34.65 18.54 10.63
CA ALA A 28 -34.23 18.52 9.25
C ALA A 28 -34.72 19.76 8.51
N SER A 29 -33.81 20.43 7.83
CA SER A 29 -34.09 21.64 7.08
C SER A 29 -34.49 21.29 5.66
N ILE A 30 -35.79 21.07 5.43
CA ILE A 30 -36.33 20.71 4.11
C ILE A 30 -37.46 21.66 3.68
N ALA A 31 -37.51 21.96 2.39
CA ALA A 31 -38.67 22.55 1.72
C ALA A 31 -39.12 21.66 0.57
N ILE A 32 -40.42 21.70 0.31
CA ILE A 32 -41.03 21.06 -0.86
C ILE A 32 -41.51 22.19 -1.76
N ILE A 33 -40.94 22.27 -2.95
CA ILE A 33 -41.29 23.31 -3.92
C ILE A 33 -42.50 22.82 -4.74
N PRO A 34 -43.53 23.66 -4.96
CA PRO A 34 -44.72 23.25 -5.72
C PRO A 34 -44.46 22.85 -7.17
N ASP A 35 -43.40 23.40 -7.78
CA ASP A 35 -42.93 22.96 -9.09
C ASP A 35 -42.21 21.61 -8.93
N ASP A 36 -42.81 20.56 -9.51
CA ASP A 36 -42.33 19.17 -9.55
C ASP A 36 -42.21 18.41 -8.20
N PHE A 37 -42.59 19.02 -7.07
CA PHE A 37 -42.54 18.40 -5.72
C PHE A 37 -41.16 17.84 -5.33
N ASN A 38 -40.10 18.48 -5.83
CA ASN A 38 -38.75 18.12 -5.45
C ASN A 38 -38.47 18.52 -4.00
N VAL A 39 -37.84 17.61 -3.25
CA VAL A 39 -37.36 17.89 -1.89
C VAL A 39 -36.04 18.62 -1.99
N HIS A 40 -35.98 19.83 -1.44
CA HIS A 40 -34.76 20.63 -1.38
C HIS A 40 -34.29 20.75 0.07
N SER A 41 -32.99 20.52 0.28
CA SER A 41 -32.34 20.84 1.55
C SER A 41 -32.20 22.36 1.67
N LEU A 42 -32.67 22.89 2.80
CA LEU A 42 -32.51 24.29 3.20
C LEU A 42 -31.26 24.50 4.07
N GLU A 43 -30.52 23.44 4.40
CA GLU A 43 -29.34 23.48 5.28
C GLU A 43 -28.33 24.54 4.84
N ASN A 44 -28.17 24.76 3.53
CA ASN A 44 -27.27 25.75 2.97
C ASN A 44 -27.63 27.21 3.32
N PHE A 45 -28.88 27.47 3.68
CA PHE A 45 -29.35 28.79 4.09
C PHE A 45 -29.29 29.01 5.60
N ASN A 46 -29.03 27.95 6.37
CA ASN A 46 -28.88 28.04 7.81
C ASN A 46 -27.49 28.55 8.20
N GLN A 47 -27.39 29.15 9.38
CA GLN A 47 -26.11 29.57 9.95
C GLN A 47 -25.20 28.37 10.28
N HIS A 48 -25.80 27.22 10.60
CA HIS A 48 -25.12 25.98 10.96
C HIS A 48 -25.73 24.81 10.19
N ARG A 49 -24.92 23.77 9.98
CA ARG A 49 -25.38 22.50 9.41
C ARG A 49 -26.38 21.82 10.36
N ASP A 50 -27.31 21.05 9.80
CA ASP A 50 -28.31 20.30 10.56
C ASP A 50 -27.66 19.30 11.53
N ARG A 51 -26.50 18.75 11.13
CA ARG A 51 -25.62 17.95 11.97
C ARG A 51 -24.17 18.02 11.48
N PHE A 52 -23.24 17.69 12.36
CA PHE A 52 -21.85 17.58 11.96
C PHE A 52 -21.64 16.37 11.04
N ARG A 53 -20.90 16.57 9.95
CA ARG A 53 -20.39 15.54 9.05
C ARG A 53 -19.10 16.05 8.42
N GLY A 54 -18.07 15.22 8.41
CA GLY A 54 -16.78 15.51 7.81
C GLY A 54 -16.12 14.26 7.26
N ARG A 55 -15.16 14.47 6.37
CA ARG A 55 -14.25 13.42 5.90
C ARG A 55 -12.83 13.85 6.19
N PHE A 56 -12.19 13.18 7.13
CA PHE A 56 -10.77 13.36 7.41
C PHE A 56 -9.96 12.31 6.65
N SER A 57 -8.83 12.69 6.05
CA SER A 57 -7.95 11.74 5.37
C SER A 57 -6.49 12.07 5.67
N THR A 58 -5.72 11.04 6.03
CA THR A 58 -4.30 11.18 6.37
C THR A 58 -3.53 9.90 6.02
N SER A 59 -2.21 10.04 5.84
CA SER A 59 -1.27 8.92 5.71
C SER A 59 -0.51 8.62 7.01
N ALA A 60 -0.64 9.47 8.03
CA ALA A 60 0.04 9.32 9.31
C ALA A 60 -0.85 8.67 10.37
N ILE A 61 -0.39 7.55 10.93
CA ILE A 61 -1.08 6.81 12.00
C ILE A 61 -1.36 7.70 13.21
N ALA A 62 -0.35 8.46 13.68
CA ALA A 62 -0.48 9.32 14.86
C ALA A 62 -1.58 10.39 14.70
N ALA A 63 -1.61 11.07 13.54
CA ALA A 63 -2.63 12.09 13.27
C ALA A 63 -4.04 11.49 13.15
N PHE A 64 -4.15 10.26 12.66
CA PHE A 64 -5.42 9.54 12.61
C PHE A 64 -5.94 9.21 14.01
N ILE A 65 -5.08 8.66 14.87
CA ILE A 65 -5.41 8.33 16.26
C ILE A 65 -5.82 9.59 17.02
N GLU A 66 -5.03 10.67 16.92
CA GLU A 66 -5.32 11.95 17.57
C GLU A 66 -6.68 12.51 17.13
N TYR A 67 -6.96 12.48 15.82
CA TYR A 67 -8.25 12.94 15.30
C TYR A 67 -9.41 12.10 15.82
N VAL A 68 -9.30 10.76 15.79
CA VAL A 68 -10.37 9.87 16.27
C VAL A 68 -10.62 10.05 17.77
N GLN A 69 -9.56 10.22 18.57
CA GLN A 69 -9.66 10.48 20.01
C GLN A 69 -10.27 11.86 20.32
N ASP A 70 -9.93 12.91 19.57
CA ASP A 70 -10.48 14.26 19.75
C ASP A 70 -11.99 14.32 19.52
N ARG A 71 -12.51 13.51 18.59
CA ARG A 71 -13.96 13.45 18.29
C ARG A 71 -14.80 13.03 19.51
N LYS A 72 -14.24 12.28 20.47
CA LYS A 72 -14.92 11.83 21.72
C LYS A 72 -16.28 11.15 21.47
N VAL A 73 -16.47 10.56 20.30
CA VAL A 73 -17.68 9.80 19.96
C VAL A 73 -17.52 8.38 20.46
N LYS A 74 -18.52 7.85 21.17
CA LYS A 74 -18.56 6.45 21.61
C LYS A 74 -19.30 5.59 20.60
N GLY A 75 -18.88 4.34 20.45
CA GLY A 75 -19.54 3.38 19.55
C GLY A 75 -19.14 3.59 18.09
N ILE A 76 -17.93 4.11 17.86
CA ILE A 76 -17.36 4.16 16.52
C ILE A 76 -17.16 2.74 16.00
N LYS A 77 -17.24 2.57 14.68
CA LYS A 77 -16.83 1.32 14.02
C LYS A 77 -15.67 1.62 13.10
N SER A 78 -14.59 0.88 13.31
CA SER A 78 -13.36 0.99 12.53
C SER A 78 -13.19 -0.27 11.68
N PHE A 79 -12.97 -0.07 10.39
CA PHE A 79 -12.81 -1.10 9.39
C PHE A 79 -11.39 -1.08 8.84
N ILE A 80 -10.63 -2.15 9.06
CA ILE A 80 -9.22 -2.24 8.70
C ILE A 80 -9.10 -3.11 7.46
N SER A 81 -8.57 -2.54 6.37
CA SER A 81 -8.39 -3.21 5.09
C SER A 81 -6.90 -3.40 4.78
N THR A 82 -6.53 -4.65 4.49
CA THR A 82 -5.16 -5.10 4.23
C THR A 82 -4.95 -5.65 2.81
N LYS A 83 -6.01 -5.74 2.00
CA LYS A 83 -5.98 -6.41 0.67
C LYS A 83 -5.28 -5.61 -0.42
N ASN A 84 -5.29 -4.27 -0.36
CA ASN A 84 -4.75 -3.37 -1.38
C ASN A 84 -3.86 -2.29 -0.76
N GLY A 85 -3.02 -2.69 0.19
CA GLY A 85 -2.28 -1.78 1.07
C GLY A 85 -2.88 -1.76 2.48
N LEU A 86 -2.33 -0.91 3.33
CA LEU A 86 -2.73 -0.80 4.73
C LEU A 86 -3.58 0.46 4.90
N SER A 87 -4.87 0.25 5.13
CA SER A 87 -5.83 1.34 5.29
C SER A 87 -6.84 1.04 6.39
N ALA A 88 -7.35 2.08 7.02
CA ALA A 88 -8.40 1.99 8.01
C ALA A 88 -9.43 3.09 7.80
N GLU A 89 -10.71 2.74 7.92
CA GLU A 89 -11.82 3.69 7.89
C GLU A 89 -12.59 3.63 9.20
N THR A 90 -12.68 4.76 9.89
CA THR A 90 -13.52 4.91 11.08
C THR A 90 -14.76 5.71 10.72
N ILE A 91 -15.93 5.14 10.97
CA ILE A 91 -17.22 5.82 10.78
C ILE A 91 -17.78 6.21 12.15
N PHE A 92 -17.96 7.51 12.36
CA PHE A 92 -18.36 8.07 13.66
C PHE A 92 -19.87 7.97 13.90
N ASN A 93 -20.67 7.97 12.84
CA ASN A 93 -22.13 8.10 12.92
C ASN A 93 -22.87 6.96 12.20
N ILE A 94 -22.34 5.73 12.29
CA ILE A 94 -22.92 4.52 11.70
C ILE A 94 -24.13 3.98 12.47
N GLY A 95 -24.19 4.19 13.79
CA GLY A 95 -25.24 3.64 14.65
C GLY A 95 -25.20 2.11 14.76
N ASP A 96 -26.37 1.51 15.01
CA ASP A 96 -26.54 0.06 15.17
C ASP A 96 -27.75 -0.47 14.37
N GLU A 97 -28.01 -1.78 14.46
CA GLU A 97 -29.11 -2.43 13.71
C GLU A 97 -30.51 -1.94 14.13
N THR A 98 -30.64 -1.42 15.35
CA THR A 98 -31.91 -0.90 15.89
C THR A 98 -32.09 0.59 15.62
N SER A 99 -30.98 1.33 15.58
CA SER A 99 -30.89 2.78 15.38
C SER A 99 -29.78 3.06 14.36
N PRO A 100 -30.04 2.81 13.05
CA PRO A 100 -29.04 3.03 12.02
C PRO A 100 -28.75 4.52 11.88
N GLY A 101 -27.47 4.85 11.86
CA GLY A 101 -26.98 6.20 11.60
C GLY A 101 -26.78 6.47 10.11
N HIS A 102 -26.32 7.67 9.79
CA HIS A 102 -26.14 8.11 8.40
C HIS A 102 -24.85 7.63 7.75
N GLY A 103 -23.81 7.32 8.54
CA GLY A 103 -22.52 6.82 8.04
C GLY A 103 -21.73 7.79 7.15
N ASP A 104 -22.04 9.09 7.17
CA ASP A 104 -21.42 10.11 6.32
C ASP A 104 -20.36 10.97 7.04
N ASP A 105 -20.06 10.68 8.30
CA ASP A 105 -18.95 11.26 9.05
C ASP A 105 -17.87 10.20 9.25
N ASN A 106 -16.74 10.33 8.54
CA ASN A 106 -15.70 9.33 8.51
C ASN A 106 -14.27 9.90 8.55
N ALA A 107 -13.35 9.06 8.99
CA ALA A 107 -11.91 9.28 8.91
C ALA A 107 -11.26 8.13 8.15
N LEU A 108 -10.36 8.46 7.22
CA LEU A 108 -9.65 7.50 6.37
C LEU A 108 -8.14 7.62 6.60
N LEU A 109 -7.54 6.51 7.02
CA LEU A 109 -6.10 6.32 7.07
C LEU A 109 -5.67 5.45 5.89
N SER A 110 -4.66 5.89 5.14
CA SER A 110 -4.04 5.09 4.09
C SER A 110 -2.53 5.25 4.18
N LEU A 111 -1.83 4.18 4.57
CA LEU A 111 -0.38 4.25 4.73
C LEU A 111 0.34 4.35 3.39
N GLU A 112 1.36 5.21 3.37
CA GLU A 112 2.28 5.35 2.24
C GLU A 112 3.46 4.40 2.44
N LYS A 113 3.87 3.75 1.35
CA LYS A 113 5.12 2.99 1.35
C LYS A 113 6.28 3.95 1.38
N THR A 114 7.36 3.56 2.05
CA THR A 114 8.58 4.36 2.02
C THR A 114 9.29 4.20 0.67
N PRO A 115 10.02 5.23 0.18
CA PRO A 115 10.64 5.20 -1.13
C PRO A 115 11.58 4.00 -1.35
N GLU A 116 12.37 3.64 -0.34
CA GLU A 116 13.30 2.52 -0.39
C GLU A 116 12.58 1.16 -0.46
N PHE A 117 11.40 1.05 0.14
CA PHE A 117 10.58 -0.16 0.05
C PHE A 117 9.86 -0.27 -1.29
N GLU A 118 9.38 0.84 -1.85
CA GLU A 118 8.84 0.86 -3.22
C GLU A 118 9.91 0.47 -4.24
N ALA A 119 11.13 0.96 -4.07
CA ALA A 119 12.27 0.56 -4.90
C ALA A 119 12.50 -0.95 -4.83
N LEU A 120 12.53 -1.55 -3.63
CA LEU A 120 12.63 -3.01 -3.49
C LEU A 120 11.51 -3.77 -4.21
N ILE A 121 10.26 -3.32 -4.06
CA ILE A 121 9.11 -3.96 -4.73
C ILE A 121 9.26 -3.92 -6.26
N SER A 122 9.77 -2.81 -6.80
CA SER A 122 9.93 -2.63 -8.25
C SER A 122 11.00 -3.55 -8.86
N ILE A 123 12.02 -3.92 -8.08
CA ILE A 123 13.13 -4.74 -8.56
C ILE A 123 12.90 -6.25 -8.37
N ASP A 124 11.91 -6.65 -7.56
CA ASP A 124 11.68 -8.04 -7.20
C ASP A 124 11.36 -8.92 -8.43
N GLY A 125 12.27 -9.85 -8.74
CA GLY A 125 12.15 -10.77 -9.88
C GLY A 125 12.58 -10.20 -11.23
N SER A 126 12.96 -8.92 -11.28
CA SER A 126 13.45 -8.26 -12.49
C SER A 126 14.91 -8.61 -12.78
N ARG A 127 15.29 -8.55 -14.06
CA ARG A 127 16.67 -8.74 -14.52
C ARG A 127 17.31 -7.37 -14.76
N PHE A 128 18.47 -7.15 -14.16
CA PHE A 128 19.23 -5.92 -14.26
C PHE A 128 20.51 -6.13 -15.06
N SER A 129 20.89 -5.10 -15.83
CA SER A 129 22.28 -5.00 -16.29
C SER A 129 23.19 -4.69 -15.10
N GLN A 130 24.51 -4.84 -15.30
CA GLN A 130 25.47 -4.47 -14.27
C GLN A 130 25.36 -3.00 -13.86
N GLN A 131 25.18 -2.11 -14.84
CA GLN A 131 25.09 -0.67 -14.61
C GLN A 131 23.82 -0.31 -13.83
N ASP A 132 22.66 -0.82 -14.28
CA ASP A 132 21.38 -0.53 -13.60
C ASP A 132 21.39 -1.01 -12.15
N PHE A 133 22.04 -2.15 -11.88
CA PHE A 133 22.15 -2.66 -10.53
C PHE A 133 23.09 -1.82 -9.65
N ILE A 134 24.20 -1.34 -10.20
CA ILE A 134 25.12 -0.44 -9.50
C ILE A 134 24.42 0.88 -9.15
N ASP A 135 23.69 1.46 -10.12
CA ASP A 135 22.97 2.72 -9.91
C ASP A 135 21.91 2.56 -8.83
N TRP A 136 21.16 1.45 -8.85
CA TRP A 136 20.20 1.14 -7.79
C TRP A 136 20.86 0.99 -6.41
N LEU A 137 22.00 0.32 -6.31
CA LEU A 137 22.71 0.20 -5.04
C LEU A 137 23.18 1.57 -4.53
N ASP A 138 23.73 2.40 -5.42
CA ASP A 138 24.22 3.73 -5.07
C ASP A 138 23.08 4.66 -4.59
N ASP A 139 21.89 4.59 -5.19
CA ASP A 139 20.71 5.37 -4.78
C ASP A 139 20.19 4.99 -3.38
N TRP A 140 20.38 3.73 -2.96
CA TRP A 140 19.85 3.20 -1.70
C TRP A 140 20.93 2.77 -0.69
N ALA A 141 22.16 3.27 -0.84
CA ALA A 141 23.32 2.86 -0.04
C ALA A 141 23.14 3.03 1.48
N ASP A 142 22.34 4.00 1.90
CA ASP A 142 22.02 4.23 3.32
C ASP A 142 21.13 3.15 3.93
N PHE A 143 20.29 2.51 3.11
CA PHE A 143 19.30 1.52 3.54
C PHE A 143 19.71 0.08 3.22
N VAL A 144 20.53 -0.12 2.17
CA VAL A 144 20.88 -1.43 1.62
C VAL A 144 22.32 -1.80 1.99
N LYS A 145 22.47 -2.83 2.82
CA LYS A 145 23.77 -3.33 3.27
C LYS A 145 24.10 -4.67 2.61
N PRO A 146 25.28 -4.84 2.01
CA PRO A 146 25.72 -6.11 1.44
C PRO A 146 26.23 -7.07 2.51
N HIS A 147 25.94 -8.36 2.34
CA HIS A 147 26.39 -9.43 3.24
C HIS A 147 26.95 -10.62 2.44
N ASP A 148 27.93 -11.31 3.02
CA ASP A 148 28.50 -12.59 2.57
C ASP A 148 28.37 -13.65 3.68
N ASP A 149 28.88 -14.87 3.43
CA ASP A 149 28.96 -15.97 4.41
C ASP A 149 29.57 -15.58 5.77
N ASN A 150 30.43 -14.57 5.82
CA ASN A 150 31.12 -14.11 7.03
C ASN A 150 30.44 -12.91 7.71
N GLY A 151 29.35 -12.38 7.13
CA GLY A 151 28.57 -11.29 7.67
C GLY A 151 28.55 -10.04 6.79
N GLN A 152 28.43 -8.87 7.41
CA GLN A 152 28.28 -7.61 6.67
C GLN A 152 29.59 -7.24 5.96
N VAL A 153 29.49 -6.91 4.67
CA VAL A 153 30.61 -6.45 3.84
C VAL A 153 30.56 -4.92 3.74
N ALA A 154 31.72 -4.27 3.64
CA ALA A 154 31.78 -2.84 3.35
C ALA A 154 31.16 -2.55 1.98
N PHE A 155 30.26 -1.56 1.92
CA PHE A 155 29.49 -1.24 0.72
C PHE A 155 30.38 -1.00 -0.51
N GLU A 156 31.45 -0.20 -0.37
CA GLU A 156 32.40 0.05 -1.47
C GLU A 156 33.10 -1.22 -1.98
N LYS A 157 33.39 -2.17 -1.09
CA LYS A 157 34.04 -3.43 -1.47
C LYS A 157 33.08 -4.28 -2.30
N ALA A 158 31.83 -4.36 -1.89
CA ALA A 158 30.78 -5.05 -2.64
C ALA A 158 30.55 -4.41 -4.01
N LEU A 159 30.45 -3.07 -4.08
CA LEU A 159 30.26 -2.35 -5.33
C LEU A 159 31.42 -2.57 -6.32
N ARG A 160 32.67 -2.55 -5.82
CA ARG A 160 33.87 -2.88 -6.63
C ARG A 160 33.85 -4.32 -7.11
N ALA A 161 33.43 -5.27 -6.27
CA ALA A 161 33.30 -6.66 -6.66
C ALA A 161 32.26 -6.81 -7.78
N ILE A 162 31.09 -6.20 -7.63
CA ILE A 162 30.01 -6.20 -8.63
C ILE A 162 30.49 -5.60 -9.95
N ARG A 163 31.18 -4.45 -9.93
CA ARG A 163 31.79 -3.81 -11.12
C ARG A 163 32.81 -4.70 -11.83
N ASN A 164 33.54 -5.52 -11.07
CA ASN A 164 34.61 -6.37 -11.59
C ASN A 164 34.12 -7.75 -12.06
N VAL A 165 32.84 -8.07 -11.89
CA VAL A 165 32.24 -9.29 -12.47
C VAL A 165 32.42 -9.25 -13.99
N LYS A 166 33.37 -10.06 -14.50
CA LYS A 166 33.63 -10.25 -15.93
C LYS A 166 33.35 -11.70 -16.30
N ILE A 167 32.79 -11.91 -17.49
CA ILE A 167 32.61 -13.25 -18.04
C ILE A 167 33.98 -13.82 -18.41
N GLY A 168 34.37 -14.95 -17.81
CA GLY A 168 35.47 -15.77 -18.31
C GLY A 168 35.01 -16.55 -19.54
N ARG A 169 35.34 -16.07 -20.75
CA ARG A 169 35.47 -16.98 -21.90
C ARG A 169 36.90 -17.53 -21.85
N SER A 170 37.05 -18.77 -21.37
CA SER A 170 38.22 -19.55 -21.74
C SER A 170 38.06 -19.93 -23.21
N ARG A 171 38.57 -19.05 -24.07
CA ARG A 171 38.75 -19.32 -25.49
C ARG A 171 40.16 -18.87 -25.86
N ASP A 172 41.14 -19.49 -25.21
CA ASP A 172 42.46 -19.65 -25.81
C ASP A 172 42.29 -20.56 -27.03
N VAL A 173 41.97 -19.93 -28.16
CA VAL A 173 42.31 -20.51 -29.46
C VAL A 173 43.79 -20.21 -29.65
N ASP A 174 44.64 -20.92 -28.91
CA ASP A 174 46.01 -21.12 -29.37
C ASP A 174 45.93 -22.29 -30.33
N SER A 175 46.11 -21.96 -31.61
CA SER A 175 46.24 -22.93 -32.66
C SER A 175 47.50 -23.75 -32.39
N ASP A 176 47.36 -24.96 -31.87
CA ASP A 176 48.30 -26.01 -32.23
C ASP A 176 47.58 -27.33 -32.45
N VAL A 177 47.79 -27.85 -33.66
CA VAL A 177 47.24 -29.10 -34.15
C VAL A 177 47.97 -30.23 -33.44
N ARG A 178 47.29 -30.98 -32.56
CA ARG A 178 47.66 -32.38 -32.31
C ARG A 178 46.53 -33.23 -31.72
N ASP A 179 46.07 -34.09 -32.62
CA ASP A 179 45.43 -35.39 -32.53
C ASP A 179 45.39 -36.15 -31.18
N MET A 180 44.36 -36.99 -31.09
CA MET A 180 44.10 -38.12 -30.17
C MET A 180 43.47 -37.86 -28.79
N GLY A 181 42.16 -38.15 -28.70
CA GLY A 181 41.69 -39.19 -27.79
C GLY A 181 40.83 -38.79 -26.58
N HIS A 182 39.58 -39.26 -26.61
CA HIS A 182 38.78 -39.70 -25.46
C HIS A 182 38.08 -38.66 -24.55
N LYS A 183 36.75 -38.63 -24.75
CA LYS A 183 35.67 -38.88 -23.76
C LYS A 183 35.54 -37.98 -22.51
N LEU A 184 34.37 -37.35 -22.49
CA LEU A 184 33.42 -37.15 -21.36
C LEU A 184 33.57 -35.90 -20.48
N SER A 185 32.39 -35.30 -20.23
CA SER A 185 32.04 -34.24 -19.28
C SER A 185 32.30 -32.79 -19.70
N VAL A 186 31.30 -32.19 -20.35
CA VAL A 186 31.21 -30.76 -20.71
C VAL A 186 30.21 -30.04 -19.79
N THR A 187 29.88 -30.60 -18.61
CA THR A 187 28.68 -30.15 -17.87
C THR A 187 28.95 -29.37 -16.58
N GLU A 188 30.18 -29.23 -16.06
CA GLU A 188 30.31 -28.67 -14.71
C GLU A 188 31.70 -28.06 -14.41
N SER A 189 32.18 -27.16 -15.26
CA SER A 189 33.39 -26.38 -14.97
C SER A 189 33.36 -25.01 -15.63
N VAL A 190 32.25 -24.29 -15.40
CA VAL A 190 32.24 -22.82 -15.48
C VAL A 190 32.03 -22.31 -14.05
N GLU A 191 32.93 -22.74 -13.16
CA GLU A 191 33.22 -21.96 -11.96
C GLU A 191 33.78 -20.62 -12.44
N ALA A 192 33.15 -19.55 -12.00
CA ALA A 192 33.59 -18.20 -12.24
C ALA A 192 34.94 -17.97 -11.53
N GLU A 193 36.03 -18.45 -12.11
CA GLU A 193 37.39 -18.10 -11.72
C GLU A 193 37.65 -16.65 -12.13
N GLY A 194 37.28 -15.73 -11.25
CA GLY A 194 37.43 -14.31 -11.47
C GLY A 194 36.87 -13.47 -10.32
N VAL A 195 37.57 -13.50 -9.18
CA VAL A 195 37.39 -12.62 -7.99
C VAL A 195 36.21 -12.97 -7.07
N THR A 196 36.37 -14.03 -6.28
CA THR A 196 35.43 -14.46 -5.21
C THR A 196 35.49 -13.58 -3.95
N THR A 197 36.51 -12.74 -3.78
CA THR A 197 36.71 -11.99 -2.53
C THR A 197 35.86 -10.71 -2.49
N GLY A 198 34.74 -10.76 -1.77
CA GLY A 198 33.89 -9.59 -1.47
C GLY A 198 32.68 -9.40 -2.37
N LEU A 199 32.31 -10.39 -3.18
CA LEU A 199 31.01 -10.42 -3.83
C LEU A 199 29.93 -10.74 -2.76
N PRO A 200 28.87 -9.92 -2.63
CA PRO A 200 27.80 -10.20 -1.69
C PRO A 200 26.95 -11.39 -2.16
N GLU A 201 26.42 -12.16 -1.22
CA GLU A 201 25.46 -13.23 -1.46
C GLU A 201 24.01 -12.74 -1.33
N TYR A 202 23.80 -11.78 -0.44
CA TYR A 202 22.51 -11.15 -0.22
C TYR A 202 22.71 -9.72 0.28
N PHE A 203 21.63 -8.96 0.23
CA PHE A 203 21.56 -7.64 0.81
C PHE A 203 20.51 -7.63 1.92
N ILE A 204 20.69 -6.76 2.90
CA ILE A 204 19.68 -6.45 3.90
C ILE A 204 19.24 -5.01 3.65
N LEU A 205 17.94 -4.83 3.41
CA LEU A 205 17.29 -3.52 3.40
C LEU A 205 16.70 -3.25 4.77
N THR A 206 17.13 -2.18 5.43
CA THR A 206 16.53 -1.72 6.69
C THR A 206 15.49 -0.64 6.39
N THR A 207 14.21 -0.91 6.66
CA THR A 207 13.11 0.02 6.30
C THR A 207 11.88 -0.14 7.21
N GLU A 208 11.10 0.92 7.40
CA GLU A 208 9.77 0.84 8.02
C GLU A 208 8.74 0.16 7.09
N SER A 209 9.04 0.06 5.79
CA SER A 209 8.15 -0.37 4.69
C SER A 209 6.97 0.56 4.45
N TYR A 210 6.17 0.81 5.48
CA TYR A 210 5.10 1.80 5.49
C TYR A 210 5.39 2.81 6.58
N LYS A 211 5.19 4.09 6.26
CA LYS A 211 5.53 5.20 7.15
C LYS A 211 4.84 5.05 8.51
N GLY A 212 5.62 5.04 9.58
CA GLY A 212 5.11 4.95 10.95
C GLY A 212 4.93 3.52 11.48
N LEU A 213 5.31 2.50 10.72
CA LEU A 213 5.48 1.14 11.25
C LEU A 213 6.89 0.92 11.81
N PRO A 214 7.09 -0.09 12.68
CA PRO A 214 8.42 -0.41 13.21
C PRO A 214 9.42 -0.76 12.10
N VAL A 215 10.67 -0.34 12.25
CA VAL A 215 11.74 -0.69 11.30
C VAL A 215 11.96 -2.20 11.24
N GLU A 216 12.13 -2.74 10.04
CA GLU A 216 12.42 -4.14 9.79
C GLU A 216 13.60 -4.31 8.82
N GLU A 217 14.29 -5.43 8.98
CA GLU A 217 15.35 -5.87 8.10
C GLU A 217 14.83 -6.90 7.10
N ILE A 218 14.88 -6.54 5.83
CA ILE A 218 14.39 -7.36 4.72
C ILE A 218 15.57 -7.97 3.98
N LYS A 219 15.58 -9.31 3.86
CA LYS A 219 16.59 -10.02 3.08
C LYS A 219 16.27 -9.97 1.58
N ILE A 220 17.22 -9.49 0.80
CA ILE A 220 17.19 -9.47 -0.66
C ILE A 220 18.19 -10.50 -1.17
N SER A 221 17.73 -11.56 -1.82
CA SER A 221 18.62 -12.54 -2.43
C SER A 221 19.17 -12.00 -3.74
N PHE A 222 20.45 -12.27 -3.99
CA PHE A 222 21.17 -11.83 -5.18
C PHE A 222 21.63 -13.06 -5.99
N ARG A 223 21.39 -13.05 -7.31
CA ARG A 223 21.88 -14.10 -8.23
C ARG A 223 22.40 -13.51 -9.52
N ILE A 224 23.47 -14.11 -10.04
CA ILE A 224 24.03 -13.77 -11.35
C ILE A 224 23.59 -14.85 -12.34
N SER A 225 23.03 -14.45 -13.48
CA SER A 225 22.62 -15.33 -14.57
C SER A 225 23.38 -14.99 -15.85
N THR A 226 23.97 -16.01 -16.47
CA THR A 226 24.86 -15.90 -17.64
C THR A 226 24.28 -16.52 -18.91
N LYS A 227 22.95 -16.69 -18.98
CA LYS A 227 22.29 -17.39 -20.10
C LYS A 227 22.44 -16.69 -21.46
N ASP A 228 22.65 -15.38 -21.48
CA ASP A 228 22.53 -14.56 -22.70
C ASP A 228 23.86 -13.88 -23.12
N ASP A 229 25.02 -14.47 -22.81
CA ASP A 229 26.38 -13.96 -23.16
C ASP A 229 26.73 -12.58 -22.54
N VAL A 230 25.84 -12.02 -21.72
CA VAL A 230 25.97 -10.80 -20.90
C VAL A 230 25.56 -11.15 -19.45
N PRO A 231 26.30 -10.72 -18.41
CA PRO A 231 25.91 -11.01 -17.04
C PRO A 231 24.63 -10.24 -16.69
N THR A 232 23.60 -10.97 -16.27
CA THR A 232 22.34 -10.40 -15.78
C THR A 232 22.23 -10.65 -14.28
N PHE A 233 21.79 -9.62 -13.55
CA PHE A 233 21.65 -9.68 -12.10
C PHE A 233 20.17 -9.79 -11.75
N VAL A 234 19.83 -10.73 -10.88
CA VAL A 234 18.45 -10.99 -10.46
C VAL A 234 18.37 -10.82 -8.95
N LEU A 235 17.56 -9.87 -8.53
CA LEU A 235 17.25 -9.60 -7.13
C LEU A 235 15.88 -10.18 -6.80
N ARG A 236 15.73 -10.67 -5.57
CA ARG A 236 14.44 -11.18 -5.10
C ARG A 236 14.22 -10.81 -3.65
N PHE A 237 13.01 -10.33 -3.37
CA PHE A 237 12.52 -10.13 -2.02
C PHE A 237 12.24 -11.50 -1.39
N VAL A 238 13.08 -11.91 -0.45
CA VAL A 238 12.89 -13.15 0.30
C VAL A 238 11.77 -12.97 1.31
N GLY A 239 10.76 -13.84 1.27
CA GLY A 239 9.68 -13.84 2.27
C GLY A 239 8.63 -12.72 2.11
N ARG A 240 8.47 -12.17 0.89
CA ARG A 240 7.54 -11.07 0.59
C ARG A 240 6.13 -11.23 1.18
N ASP A 241 5.53 -12.41 1.05
CA ASP A 241 4.17 -12.66 1.56
C ASP A 241 4.12 -12.67 3.09
N ALA A 242 5.14 -13.25 3.74
CA ALA A 242 5.27 -13.24 5.19
C ALA A 242 5.50 -11.83 5.72
N HIS A 243 6.31 -11.03 5.02
CA HIS A 243 6.49 -9.61 5.33
C HIS A 243 5.18 -8.84 5.24
N ASN A 244 4.43 -8.98 4.14
CA ASN A 244 3.15 -8.30 3.97
C ASN A 244 2.15 -8.66 5.07
N GLN A 245 2.10 -9.94 5.48
CA GLN A 245 1.25 -10.38 6.59
C GLN A 245 1.69 -9.75 7.91
N LEU A 246 2.99 -9.77 8.22
CA LEU A 246 3.52 -9.17 9.44
C LEU A 246 3.20 -7.67 9.52
N ARG A 247 3.37 -6.93 8.41
CA ARG A 247 3.02 -5.51 8.34
C ARG A 247 1.54 -5.26 8.56
N ALA A 248 0.67 -6.14 8.05
CA ALA A 248 -0.77 -6.08 8.27
C ALA A 248 -1.16 -6.35 9.73
N ASP A 249 -0.51 -7.32 10.37
CA ASP A 249 -0.73 -7.65 11.78
C ASP A 249 -0.30 -6.50 12.69
N GLN A 250 0.90 -5.94 12.47
CA GLN A 250 1.40 -4.78 13.22
C GLN A 250 0.50 -3.55 13.07
N PHE A 251 0.04 -3.27 11.85
CA PHE A 251 -0.87 -2.16 11.61
C PHE A 251 -2.19 -2.33 12.35
N THR A 252 -2.73 -3.55 12.36
CA THR A 252 -3.97 -3.88 13.07
C THR A 252 -3.78 -3.74 14.58
N GLU A 253 -2.69 -4.28 15.12
CA GLU A 253 -2.37 -4.23 16.55
C GLU A 253 -2.19 -2.79 17.06
N ILE A 254 -1.51 -1.93 16.30
CA ILE A 254 -1.35 -0.51 16.66
C ILE A 254 -2.71 0.20 16.74
N LEU A 255 -3.59 -0.02 15.76
CA LEU A 255 -4.91 0.62 15.75
C LEU A 255 -5.83 0.07 16.84
N GLU A 256 -5.83 -1.24 17.06
CA GLU A 256 -6.64 -1.87 18.10
C GLU A 256 -6.20 -1.43 19.50
N SER A 257 -4.89 -1.38 19.77
CA SER A 257 -4.38 -0.97 21.07
C SER A 257 -4.67 0.50 21.42
N GLU A 258 -4.50 1.40 20.46
CA GLU A 258 -4.65 2.85 20.68
C GLU A 258 -6.12 3.33 20.66
N LEU A 259 -7.02 2.55 20.06
CA LEU A 259 -8.43 2.92 19.89
C LEU A 259 -9.41 1.95 20.56
N ALA A 260 -8.93 0.92 21.29
CA ALA A 260 -9.74 -0.10 21.98
C ALA A 260 -10.92 0.48 22.78
N ASP A 261 -10.72 1.61 23.45
CA ASP A 261 -11.70 2.22 24.35
C ASP A 261 -12.83 2.97 23.64
N LEU A 262 -12.71 3.23 22.34
CA LEU A 262 -13.64 4.09 21.60
C LEU A 262 -14.73 3.32 20.85
N GLY A 263 -14.49 2.07 20.45
CA GLY A 263 -15.44 1.34 19.62
C GLY A 263 -15.02 -0.07 19.22
N SER A 264 -15.64 -0.57 18.15
CA SER A 264 -15.44 -1.93 17.63
C SER A 264 -14.57 -1.93 16.37
N PHE A 265 -13.73 -2.95 16.25
CA PHE A 265 -12.79 -3.14 15.15
C PHE A 265 -13.20 -4.35 14.33
N TYR A 266 -13.16 -4.19 13.01
CA TYR A 266 -13.46 -5.26 12.06
C TYR A 266 -12.42 -5.28 10.96
N GLN A 267 -11.93 -6.47 10.63
CA GLN A 267 -11.05 -6.65 9.48
C GLN A 267 -11.90 -6.79 8.21
N GLY A 268 -11.70 -5.89 7.25
CA GLY A 268 -12.43 -5.86 5.98
C GLY A 268 -12.80 -4.43 5.55
N SER A 269 -13.64 -4.37 4.53
CA SER A 269 -14.27 -3.13 4.05
C SER A 269 -15.76 -3.17 4.36
N TYR A 270 -16.31 -2.04 4.80
CA TYR A 270 -17.75 -1.87 4.99
C TYR A 270 -18.35 -1.09 3.82
N GLN A 271 -19.50 -1.54 3.34
CA GLN A 271 -20.28 -0.85 2.32
C GLN A 271 -21.75 -0.86 2.75
N ALA A 272 -22.33 0.33 2.85
CA ALA A 272 -23.75 0.52 3.15
C ALA A 272 -24.62 0.42 1.89
#